data_AF-A0A835W5R7-F1
#
_entry.id   AF-A0A835W5R7-F1
#
_cell.length_a   1.000
_cell.length_b   1.000
_cell.length_c   1.000
_cell.angle_alpha   90.00
_cell.angle_beta   90.00
_cell.angle_gamma   90.00
#
_symmetry.space_group_name_H-M   'P 1'
#
loop_
_entity.id
_entity.type
_entity.pdbx_description
1 polymer ?
#
loop_
_entity_poly.entity_id
_entity_poly.type
_entity_poly.pdbx_seq_one_letter_code
_entity_poly.pdbx_strand_id
1 'polypeptide(L)'
;MHEWDSSSACILLSGGLDSALVAEVGGRELGLSAAFTVVCSDEATDLPYACASAAAAGLTHHVIRISLHDLLQRYLPLVVAAIKSFDPMSLRNDVAIACALSEAVARGYRCAATGDGADELLGGYGFTHGLEPAAWARQRDHMASVMRFGSTTLGKQLGLAVASPFTQPGVVAAAQALGKEDCVAVGP
;
A
#
# COMPACT_ATOMS: atom_id res chain seq x y z
N MET A 1 -14.72 15.27 2.76
CA MET A 1 -13.87 14.31 2.02
C MET A 1 -13.00 15.14 1.11
N HIS A 2 -11.68 14.99 1.20
CA HIS A 2 -10.79 15.63 0.22
C HIS A 2 -10.96 14.88 -1.10
N GLU A 3 -11.29 15.63 -2.15
CA GLU A 3 -11.37 15.12 -3.52
C GLU A 3 -9.96 14.81 -4.03
N TRP A 4 -9.82 13.83 -4.94
CA TRP A 4 -8.53 13.48 -5.50
C TRP A 4 -8.00 14.63 -6.37
N ASP A 5 -6.81 15.14 -6.03
CA ASP A 5 -6.14 16.21 -6.74
C ASP A 5 -4.86 15.68 -7.39
N SER A 6 -4.94 15.45 -8.70
CA SER A 6 -3.84 14.92 -9.51
C SER A 6 -2.63 15.85 -9.60
N SER A 7 -2.75 17.13 -9.19
CA SER A 7 -1.60 18.05 -9.16
C SER A 7 -0.73 17.89 -7.91
N SER A 8 -1.22 17.14 -6.91
CA SER A 8 -0.55 16.95 -5.62
C SER A 8 -0.69 15.50 -5.12
N ALA A 9 -0.52 14.55 -6.04
CA ALA A 9 -0.61 13.12 -5.77
C ALA A 9 0.76 12.44 -5.72
N CYS A 10 0.93 11.55 -4.73
CA CYS A 10 2.11 10.71 -4.57
C CYS A 10 1.74 9.25 -4.33
N ILE A 11 2.73 8.37 -4.23
CA ILE A 11 2.53 6.96 -3.87
C ILE A 11 3.38 6.57 -2.66
N LEU A 12 2.83 5.73 -1.79
CA LEU A 12 3.62 5.01 -0.79
C LEU A 12 4.20 3.77 -1.46
N LEU A 13 5.52 3.77 -1.66
CA LEU A 13 6.23 2.77 -2.46
C LEU A 13 7.05 1.86 -1.56
N SER A 14 6.63 0.60 -1.45
CA SER A 14 7.34 -0.42 -0.66
C SER A 14 8.42 -1.13 -1.46
N GLY A 15 8.35 -1.12 -2.80
CA GLY A 15 9.22 -1.94 -3.66
C GLY A 15 8.64 -3.33 -3.93
N GLY A 16 7.51 -3.69 -3.33
CA GLY A 16 6.72 -4.86 -3.72
C GLY A 16 5.96 -4.63 -5.03
N LEU A 17 5.55 -5.73 -5.67
CA LEU A 17 4.87 -5.77 -6.96
C LEU A 17 3.67 -4.82 -7.03
N ASP A 18 2.83 -4.81 -6.01
CA ASP A 18 1.56 -4.06 -6.02
C ASP A 18 1.81 -2.55 -6.07
N SER A 19 2.71 -2.07 -5.20
CA SER A 19 3.09 -0.66 -5.19
C SER A 19 3.87 -0.25 -6.44
N ALA A 20 4.64 -1.16 -7.03
CA ALA A 20 5.35 -0.91 -8.28
C ALA A 20 4.38 -0.77 -9.46
N LEU A 21 3.36 -1.62 -9.55
CA LEU A 21 2.32 -1.52 -10.59
C LEU A 21 1.55 -0.20 -10.48
N VAL A 22 1.19 0.19 -9.25
CA VAL A 22 0.49 1.47 -9.01
C VAL A 22 1.40 2.66 -9.33
N ALA A 23 2.71 2.59 -9.06
CA ALA A 23 3.66 3.63 -9.45
C ALA A 23 3.71 3.80 -10.97
N GLU A 24 3.88 2.70 -11.69
CA GLU A 24 4.03 2.68 -13.15
C GLU A 24 2.79 3.22 -13.87
N VAL A 25 1.61 2.76 -13.48
CA VAL A 25 0.35 3.17 -14.13
C VAL A 25 -0.14 4.52 -13.60
N GLY A 26 0.08 4.80 -12.32
CA GLY A 26 -0.51 5.95 -11.63
C GLY A 26 0.06 7.29 -12.05
N GLY A 27 1.29 7.35 -12.61
CA GLY A 27 1.82 8.59 -13.18
C GLY A 27 0.88 9.18 -14.24
N ARG A 28 0.33 8.33 -15.12
CA ARG A 28 -0.62 8.74 -16.17
C ARG A 28 -2.06 8.87 -15.67
N GLU A 29 -2.53 7.88 -14.91
CA GLU A 29 -3.96 7.79 -14.56
C GLU A 29 -4.34 8.58 -13.30
N LEU A 30 -3.40 8.80 -12.39
CA LEU A 30 -3.64 9.41 -11.08
C LEU A 30 -2.86 10.71 -10.86
N GLY A 31 -1.96 11.08 -11.78
CA GLY A 31 -1.09 12.24 -11.67
C GLY A 31 -0.01 12.08 -10.60
N LEU A 32 0.44 10.85 -10.34
CA LEU A 32 1.51 10.62 -9.36
C LEU A 32 2.79 11.34 -9.82
N SER A 33 3.36 12.18 -8.95
CA SER A 33 4.62 12.89 -9.24
C SER A 33 5.76 12.52 -8.29
N ALA A 34 5.47 11.84 -7.19
CA ALA A 34 6.47 11.39 -6.23
C ALA A 34 6.14 10.04 -5.60
N ALA A 35 7.19 9.38 -5.14
CA ALA A 35 7.14 8.12 -4.41
C ALA A 35 7.80 8.29 -3.04
N PHE A 36 7.24 7.67 -2.01
CA PHE A 36 7.73 7.73 -0.64
C PHE A 36 8.04 6.32 -0.12
N THR A 37 9.28 6.11 0.32
CA THR A 37 9.73 4.82 0.87
C THR A 37 10.36 5.05 2.24
N VAL A 38 9.93 4.28 3.24
CA VAL A 38 10.48 4.33 4.59
C VAL A 38 11.46 3.18 4.79
N VAL A 39 12.68 3.49 5.23
CA VAL A 39 13.76 2.52 5.46
C VAL A 39 14.19 2.61 6.92
N CYS A 40 14.03 1.50 7.66
CA CYS A 40 14.26 1.48 9.10
C CYS A 40 15.62 0.90 9.54
N SER A 41 16.32 0.23 8.62
CA SER A 41 17.66 -0.32 8.85
C SER A 41 18.37 -0.50 7.50
N ASP A 42 19.70 -0.59 7.53
CA ASP A 42 20.50 -0.77 6.32
C ASP A 42 20.45 -2.20 5.76
N GLU A 43 19.95 -3.14 6.56
CA GLU A 43 19.63 -4.51 6.15
C GLU A 43 18.32 -4.63 5.36
N ALA A 44 17.55 -3.53 5.24
CA ALA A 44 16.30 -3.52 4.48
C ALA A 44 16.54 -3.85 3.00
N THR A 45 15.90 -4.92 2.52
CA THR A 45 16.05 -5.43 1.15
C THR A 45 15.18 -4.74 0.12
N ASP A 46 14.24 -3.91 0.58
CA ASP A 46 13.16 -3.35 -0.24
C ASP A 46 13.63 -2.14 -1.07
N LEU A 47 14.62 -1.40 -0.55
CA LEU A 47 15.05 -0.13 -1.12
C LEU A 47 15.52 -0.23 -2.59
N PRO A 48 16.34 -1.22 -3.01
CA PRO A 48 16.72 -1.36 -4.41
C PRO A 48 15.51 -1.49 -5.36
N TYR A 49 14.49 -2.25 -4.96
CA TYR A 49 13.28 -2.45 -5.76
C TYR A 49 12.41 -1.20 -5.80
N ALA A 50 12.28 -0.48 -4.68
CA ALA A 50 11.58 0.79 -4.63
C ALA A 50 12.29 1.84 -5.51
N CYS A 51 13.61 1.93 -5.46
CA CYS A 51 14.40 2.83 -6.32
C CYS A 51 14.20 2.51 -7.81
N ALA A 52 14.27 1.22 -8.17
CA ALA A 52 14.04 0.79 -9.55
C ALA A 52 12.63 1.13 -10.05
N SER A 53 11.61 0.88 -9.21
CA SER A 53 10.21 1.15 -9.55
C SER A 53 9.93 2.65 -9.69
N ALA A 54 10.46 3.48 -8.78
CA ALA A 54 10.30 4.93 -8.88
C ALA A 54 11.00 5.50 -10.12
N ALA A 55 12.20 5.00 -10.45
CA ALA A 55 12.93 5.41 -11.64
C ALA A 55 12.22 5.00 -12.93
N ALA A 56 11.69 3.77 -13.00
CA ALA A 56 10.92 3.29 -14.15
C ALA A 56 9.66 4.14 -14.39
N ALA A 57 8.94 4.46 -13.30
CA ALA A 57 7.74 5.29 -13.35
C ALA A 57 8.01 6.79 -13.53
N GLY A 58 9.27 7.23 -13.54
CA GLY A 58 9.64 8.65 -13.67
C GLY A 58 9.24 9.52 -12.46
N LEU A 59 9.08 8.93 -11.27
CA LEU A 59 8.64 9.62 -10.07
C LEU A 59 9.81 10.22 -9.29
N THR A 60 9.59 11.37 -8.65
CA THR A 60 10.55 11.89 -7.67
C THR A 60 10.55 10.99 -6.44
N HIS A 61 11.67 10.29 -6.18
CA HIS A 61 11.74 9.34 -5.07
C HIS A 61 12.26 9.99 -3.77
N HIS A 62 11.44 9.93 -2.72
CA HIS A 62 11.77 10.38 -1.38
C HIS A 62 11.98 9.18 -0.46
N VAL A 63 13.26 8.90 -0.17
CA VAL A 63 13.65 7.84 0.77
C VAL A 63 13.81 8.43 2.17
N ILE A 64 12.99 7.96 3.10
CA ILE A 64 12.96 8.38 4.50
C ILE A 64 13.72 7.35 5.31
N ARG A 65 14.95 7.70 5.70
CA ARG A 65 15.78 6.88 6.59
C ARG A 65 15.53 7.28 8.03
N ILE A 66 15.04 6.35 8.84
CA ILE A 66 14.68 6.60 10.24
C ILE A 66 15.01 5.36 11.07
N SER A 67 15.50 5.51 12.30
CA SER A 67 15.72 4.33 13.15
C SER A 67 14.39 3.70 13.57
N LEU A 68 14.34 2.39 13.82
CA LEU A 68 13.15 1.75 14.38
C LEU A 68 12.69 2.43 15.69
N HIS A 69 13.63 2.83 16.53
CA HIS A 69 13.33 3.53 17.78
C HIS A 69 12.62 4.86 17.52
N ASP A 70 13.16 5.71 16.64
CA ASP A 70 12.57 6.99 16.30
C ASP A 70 11.22 6.84 15.60
N LEU A 71 11.10 5.86 14.71
CA LEU A 71 9.85 5.55 14.01
C LEU A 71 8.74 5.26 15.03
N LEU A 72 9.02 4.35 15.98
CA LEU A 72 8.05 3.97 17.01
C LEU A 72 7.73 5.16 17.93
N GLN A 73 8.74 5.89 18.41
CA GLN A 73 8.53 7.04 19.29
C GLN A 73 7.67 8.12 18.64
N ARG A 74 7.89 8.42 17.35
CA ARG A 74 7.21 9.52 16.66
C ARG A 74 5.83 9.16 16.16
N TYR A 75 5.64 7.96 15.60
CA TYR A 75 4.43 7.65 14.84
C TYR A 75 3.50 6.64 15.51
N LEU A 76 3.98 5.81 16.44
CA LEU A 76 3.11 4.85 17.14
C LEU A 76 1.97 5.52 17.92
N PRO A 77 2.15 6.66 18.63
CA PRO A 77 1.04 7.33 19.31
C PRO A 77 -0.09 7.76 18.36
N LEU A 78 0.27 8.27 17.17
CA LEU A 78 -0.69 8.63 16.13
C LEU A 78 -1.44 7.39 15.63
N VAL A 79 -0.72 6.31 15.33
CA VAL A 79 -1.31 5.05 14.86
C VAL A 79 -2.29 4.48 15.89
N VAL A 80 -1.90 4.41 17.17
CA VAL A 80 -2.77 3.89 18.23
C VAL A 80 -4.03 4.74 18.38
N ALA A 81 -3.90 6.07 18.33
CA ALA A 81 -5.04 6.99 18.42
C ALA A 81 -6.00 6.88 17.22
N ALA A 82 -5.45 6.69 16.01
CA ALA A 82 -6.20 6.62 14.77
C ALA A 82 -6.87 5.26 14.54
N ILE A 83 -6.11 4.18 14.67
CA ILE A 83 -6.51 2.81 14.31
C ILE A 83 -7.30 2.15 15.43
N LYS A 84 -6.97 2.44 16.70
CA LYS A 84 -7.64 1.87 17.89
C LYS A 84 -7.67 0.33 17.88
N SER A 85 -6.59 -0.28 17.40
CA SER A 85 -6.39 -1.73 17.36
C SER A 85 -5.10 -2.12 18.07
N PHE A 86 -5.06 -3.36 18.57
CA PHE A 86 -3.86 -4.00 19.12
C PHE A 86 -3.34 -5.13 18.21
N ASP A 87 -3.86 -5.24 16.98
CA ASP A 87 -3.39 -6.23 16.03
C ASP A 87 -1.93 -5.95 15.62
N PRO A 88 -0.97 -6.84 15.94
CA PRO A 88 0.44 -6.58 15.72
C PRO A 88 0.80 -6.51 14.23
N MET A 89 0.04 -7.20 13.36
CA MET A 89 0.28 -7.21 11.91
C MET A 89 -0.10 -5.89 11.25
N SER A 90 -1.21 -5.29 11.66
CA SER A 90 -1.63 -3.94 11.24
C SER A 90 -0.66 -2.90 11.79
N LEU A 91 -0.38 -2.92 13.10
CA LEU A 91 0.41 -1.89 13.76
C LEU A 91 1.83 -1.75 13.17
N ARG A 92 2.51 -2.87 12.84
CA ARG A 92 3.85 -2.81 12.23
C ARG A 92 3.84 -2.11 10.87
N ASN A 93 2.79 -2.29 10.07
CA ASN A 93 2.64 -1.67 8.76
C ASN A 93 2.22 -0.19 8.89
N ASP A 94 1.22 0.05 9.75
CA ASP A 94 0.60 1.36 9.93
C ASP A 94 1.58 2.42 10.47
N VAL A 95 2.58 2.04 11.26
CA VAL A 95 3.62 2.96 11.74
C VAL A 95 4.51 3.45 10.60
N ALA A 96 4.90 2.58 9.67
CA ALA A 96 5.66 2.98 8.49
C ALA A 96 4.80 3.85 7.54
N ILE A 97 3.53 3.48 7.36
CA ILE A 97 2.56 4.26 6.58
C ILE A 97 2.35 5.65 7.18
N ALA A 98 2.20 5.76 8.50
CA ALA A 98 2.04 7.03 9.19
C ALA A 98 3.26 7.95 8.98
N CYS A 99 4.46 7.39 8.98
CA CYS A 99 5.69 8.12 8.66
C CYS A 99 5.66 8.66 7.22
N ALA A 100 5.39 7.78 6.25
CA ALA A 100 5.37 8.16 4.83
C ALA A 100 4.28 9.20 4.50
N LEU A 101 3.07 9.04 5.05
CA LEU A 101 1.97 9.99 4.89
C LEU A 101 2.31 11.35 5.52
N SER A 102 2.92 11.36 6.71
CA SER A 102 3.32 12.61 7.38
C SER A 102 4.35 13.38 6.55
N GLU A 103 5.31 12.68 5.96
CA GLU A 103 6.31 13.26 5.06
C GLU A 103 5.71 13.77 3.75
N ALA A 104 4.72 13.06 3.20
CA ALA A 104 3.97 13.52 2.03
C ALA A 104 3.23 14.84 2.32
N VAL A 105 2.51 14.92 3.45
CA VAL A 105 1.82 16.14 3.88
C VAL A 105 2.81 17.28 4.11
N ALA A 106 3.93 17.03 4.77
CA ALA A 106 4.95 18.05 5.03
C ALA A 106 5.56 18.64 3.74
N ARG A 107 5.52 17.88 2.64
CA ARG A 107 5.98 18.29 1.30
C ARG A 107 4.87 18.86 0.42
N GLY A 108 3.65 19.01 0.94
CA GLY A 108 2.54 19.64 0.24
C GLY A 108 1.69 18.72 -0.64
N TYR A 109 1.88 17.39 -0.55
CA TYR A 109 0.99 16.44 -1.20
C TYR A 109 -0.35 16.39 -0.48
N ARG A 110 -1.44 16.26 -1.23
CA ARG A 110 -2.82 16.13 -0.71
C ARG A 110 -3.43 14.76 -0.97
N CYS A 111 -2.83 13.99 -1.87
CA CYS A 111 -3.30 12.66 -2.27
C CYS A 111 -2.17 11.64 -2.21
N ALA A 112 -2.44 10.45 -1.68
CA ALA A 112 -1.52 9.31 -1.76
C ALA A 112 -2.21 8.05 -2.29
N ALA A 113 -1.56 7.41 -3.25
CA ALA A 113 -1.89 6.07 -3.70
C ALA A 113 -1.17 5.01 -2.85
N THR A 114 -1.80 3.85 -2.69
CA THR A 114 -1.19 2.66 -2.07
C THR A 114 -1.44 1.42 -2.92
N GLY A 115 -0.71 0.34 -2.64
CA GLY A 115 -0.94 -1.01 -3.22
C GLY A 115 -1.90 -1.88 -2.40
N ASP A 116 -2.60 -1.31 -1.41
CA ASP A 116 -3.44 -2.05 -0.47
C ASP A 116 -4.55 -2.85 -1.19
N GLY A 117 -4.83 -4.09 -0.79
CA GLY A 117 -5.91 -4.89 -1.37
C GLY A 117 -5.49 -5.83 -2.49
N ALA A 118 -4.28 -5.66 -3.04
CA ALA A 118 -3.78 -6.54 -4.09
C ALA A 118 -3.61 -7.98 -3.60
N ASP A 119 -2.98 -8.18 -2.44
CA ASP A 119 -2.77 -9.50 -1.85
C ASP A 119 -4.08 -10.25 -1.60
N GLU A 120 -5.11 -9.55 -1.06
CA GLU A 120 -6.43 -10.11 -0.79
C GLU A 120 -7.17 -10.54 -2.06
N LEU A 121 -6.99 -9.81 -3.16
CA LEU A 121 -7.69 -10.04 -4.42
C LEU A 121 -6.97 -11.04 -5.33
N LEU A 122 -5.65 -11.04 -5.33
CA LEU A 122 -4.81 -11.77 -6.28
C LEU A 122 -4.01 -12.90 -5.62
N GLY A 123 -4.22 -13.16 -4.33
CA GLY A 123 -3.63 -14.31 -3.65
C GLY A 123 -2.14 -14.15 -3.37
N GLY A 124 -1.69 -12.94 -3.03
CA GLY A 124 -0.29 -12.69 -2.67
C GLY A 124 0.12 -13.36 -1.35
N TYR A 125 -0.84 -13.75 -0.51
CA TYR A 125 -0.56 -14.49 0.71
C TYR A 125 -0.35 -15.98 0.49
N GLY A 126 0.86 -16.47 0.78
CA GLY A 126 1.26 -17.87 0.61
C GLY A 126 0.39 -18.89 1.34
N PHE A 127 -0.26 -18.52 2.45
CA PHE A 127 -1.16 -19.43 3.16
C PHE A 127 -2.42 -19.80 2.35
N THR A 128 -2.76 -19.04 1.30
CA THR A 128 -3.88 -19.35 0.41
C THR A 128 -3.50 -20.30 -0.72
N HIS A 129 -2.21 -20.45 -1.04
CA HIS A 129 -1.74 -21.15 -2.23
C HIS A 129 -2.06 -22.65 -2.21
N GLY A 130 -2.17 -23.26 -1.03
CA GLY A 130 -2.53 -24.67 -0.86
C GLY A 130 -4.03 -24.98 -0.96
N LEU A 131 -4.90 -23.97 -1.10
CA LEU A 131 -6.34 -24.18 -1.19
C LEU A 131 -6.74 -24.69 -2.57
N GLU A 132 -7.70 -25.62 -2.62
CA GLU A 132 -8.36 -26.01 -3.88
C GLU A 132 -9.02 -24.80 -4.55
N PRO A 133 -9.13 -24.73 -5.90
CA PRO A 133 -9.58 -23.53 -6.62
C PRO A 133 -10.89 -22.91 -6.08
N ALA A 134 -11.90 -23.74 -5.80
CA ALA A 134 -13.16 -23.26 -5.25
C ALA A 134 -13.03 -22.72 -3.80
N ALA A 135 -12.14 -23.30 -2.99
CA ALA A 135 -11.86 -22.82 -1.64
C ALA A 135 -11.04 -21.52 -1.66
N TRP A 136 -10.08 -21.41 -2.58
CA TRP A 136 -9.31 -20.19 -2.81
C TRP A 136 -10.22 -19.02 -3.23
N ALA A 137 -11.12 -19.23 -4.19
CA ALA A 137 -12.06 -18.20 -4.63
C ALA A 137 -12.97 -17.73 -3.48
N ARG A 138 -13.51 -18.66 -2.67
CA ARG A 138 -14.29 -18.28 -1.46
C ARG A 138 -13.45 -17.49 -0.45
N GLN A 139 -12.20 -17.86 -0.26
CA GLN A 139 -11.30 -17.16 0.65
C GLN A 139 -10.99 -15.75 0.15
N ARG A 140 -10.69 -15.58 -1.16
CA ARG A 140 -10.52 -14.28 -1.82
C ARG A 140 -11.76 -13.41 -1.65
N ASP A 141 -12.94 -13.93 -1.98
CA ASP A 141 -14.19 -13.17 -1.89
C ASP A 141 -14.50 -12.74 -0.45
N HIS A 142 -14.20 -13.62 0.51
CA HIS A 142 -14.28 -13.27 1.92
C HIS A 142 -13.30 -12.15 2.28
N MET A 143 -12.01 -12.27 1.96
CA MET A 143 -11.00 -11.24 2.23
C MET A 143 -11.38 -9.90 1.60
N ALA A 144 -11.80 -9.90 0.33
CA ALA A 144 -12.28 -8.69 -0.37
C ALA A 144 -13.47 -8.03 0.33
N SER A 145 -14.35 -8.80 0.98
CA SER A 145 -15.52 -8.27 1.71
C SER A 145 -15.17 -7.67 3.08
N VAL A 146 -14.04 -8.07 3.69
CA VAL A 146 -13.66 -7.66 5.05
C VAL A 146 -12.38 -6.79 5.11
N MET A 147 -11.63 -6.69 4.01
CA MET A 147 -10.36 -5.95 3.98
C MET A 147 -10.52 -4.51 4.45
N ARG A 148 -9.61 -4.08 5.33
CA ARG A 148 -9.52 -2.70 5.80
C ARG A 148 -8.05 -2.35 5.98
N PHE A 149 -7.69 -1.15 5.55
CA PHE A 149 -6.31 -0.69 5.57
C PHE A 149 -6.19 0.57 6.40
N GLY A 150 -5.21 0.59 7.31
CA GLY A 150 -4.95 1.72 8.18
C GLY A 150 -4.52 2.97 7.42
N SER A 151 -3.95 2.82 6.22
CA SER A 151 -3.60 3.90 5.28
C SER A 151 -4.72 4.92 5.07
N THR A 152 -5.94 4.46 4.80
CA THR A 152 -7.10 5.34 4.58
C THR A 152 -7.54 6.06 5.85
N THR A 153 -7.44 5.41 7.01
CA THR A 153 -7.76 6.00 8.31
C THR A 153 -6.72 7.04 8.72
N LEU A 154 -5.44 6.72 8.57
CA LEU A 154 -4.31 7.62 8.84
C LEU A 154 -4.32 8.82 7.92
N GLY A 155 -4.56 8.61 6.62
CA GLY A 155 -4.70 9.69 5.64
C GLY A 155 -5.75 10.70 6.06
N LYS A 156 -6.96 10.24 6.43
CA LYS A 156 -8.03 11.11 6.93
C LYS A 156 -7.62 11.90 8.17
N GLN A 157 -6.92 11.29 9.12
CA GLN A 157 -6.42 11.97 10.33
C GLN A 157 -5.38 13.05 10.00
N LEU A 158 -4.57 12.82 8.97
CA LEU A 158 -3.52 13.74 8.51
C LEU A 158 -4.02 14.77 7.47
N GLY A 159 -5.30 14.76 7.10
CA GLY A 159 -5.87 15.66 6.10
C GLY A 159 -5.50 15.32 4.65
N LEU A 160 -5.13 14.06 4.39
CA LEU A 160 -4.73 13.53 3.08
C LEU A 160 -5.80 12.58 2.52
N ALA A 161 -6.13 12.69 1.24
CA ALA A 161 -6.91 11.66 0.55
C ALA A 161 -6.01 10.46 0.25
N VAL A 162 -6.43 9.26 0.66
CA VAL A 162 -5.68 8.02 0.39
C VAL A 162 -6.58 7.05 -0.35
N ALA A 163 -6.07 6.46 -1.43
CA ALA A 163 -6.80 5.49 -2.23
C ALA A 163 -5.87 4.38 -2.73
N SER A 164 -6.40 3.16 -2.84
CA SER A 164 -5.77 2.09 -3.59
C SER A 164 -6.62 1.76 -4.82
N PRO A 165 -6.02 1.65 -6.02
CA PRO A 165 -6.72 1.16 -7.22
C PRO A 165 -7.32 -0.23 -7.02
N PHE A 166 -6.67 -1.11 -6.27
CA PHE A 166 -7.13 -2.48 -6.04
C PHE A 166 -8.45 -2.54 -5.26
N THR A 167 -8.71 -1.55 -4.40
CA THR A 167 -9.95 -1.46 -3.62
C THR A 167 -11.13 -0.88 -4.39
N GLN A 168 -10.94 -0.47 -5.66
CA GLN A 168 -12.01 0.11 -6.47
C GLN A 168 -13.01 -0.97 -6.93
N PRO A 169 -14.33 -0.71 -6.91
CA PRO A 169 -15.34 -1.73 -7.24
C PRO A 169 -15.14 -2.45 -8.57
N GLY A 170 -14.68 -1.73 -9.60
CA GLY A 170 -14.39 -2.32 -10.91
C GLY A 170 -13.21 -3.28 -10.90
N VAL A 171 -12.15 -2.96 -10.14
CA VAL A 171 -10.97 -3.82 -10.00
C VAL A 171 -11.29 -5.05 -9.14
N VAL A 172 -12.05 -4.85 -8.06
CA VAL A 172 -12.55 -5.97 -7.23
C VAL A 172 -13.40 -6.93 -8.07
N ALA A 173 -14.36 -6.40 -8.85
CA ALA A 173 -15.21 -7.23 -9.71
C ALA A 173 -14.40 -7.99 -10.77
N ALA A 174 -13.41 -7.34 -11.39
CA ALA A 174 -12.52 -7.98 -12.35
C ALA A 174 -11.70 -9.10 -11.70
N ALA A 175 -11.09 -8.85 -10.52
CA ALA A 175 -10.35 -9.86 -9.79
C ALA A 175 -11.23 -11.03 -9.34
N GLN A 176 -12.49 -10.77 -8.99
CA GLN A 176 -13.45 -11.81 -8.61
C GLN A 176 -13.86 -12.73 -9.76
N ALA A 177 -13.72 -12.27 -11.01
CA ALA A 177 -13.96 -13.07 -12.20
C ALA A 177 -12.79 -14.01 -12.56
N LEU A 178 -11.61 -13.83 -11.96
CA LEU A 178 -10.43 -14.65 -12.21
C LEU A 178 -10.48 -15.99 -11.45
N GLY A 179 -9.88 -17.02 -12.04
CA GLY A 179 -9.59 -18.29 -11.41
C GLY A 179 -8.33 -18.24 -10.55
N LYS A 180 -8.07 -19.31 -9.78
CA LYS A 180 -6.84 -19.41 -8.98
C LYS A 180 -5.62 -19.45 -9.89
N GLU A 181 -5.73 -20.17 -10.99
CA GLU A 181 -4.70 -20.37 -12.02
C GLU A 181 -4.27 -19.09 -12.73
N ASP A 182 -5.14 -18.07 -12.76
CA ASP A 182 -4.82 -16.76 -13.34
C ASP A 182 -3.99 -15.90 -12.37
N CYS A 183 -4.12 -16.16 -11.06
CA CYS A 183 -3.57 -15.31 -10.00
C CYS A 183 -2.33 -15.93 -9.32
N VAL A 184 -2.35 -17.24 -9.10
CA VAL A 184 -1.34 -17.97 -8.34
C VAL A 184 -0.74 -19.03 -9.24
N ALA A 185 0.54 -18.87 -9.56
CA ALA A 185 1.29 -19.87 -10.30
C ALA A 185 1.28 -21.19 -9.53
N VAL A 186 1.06 -22.30 -10.24
CA VAL A 186 1.29 -23.63 -9.69
C VAL A 186 2.78 -23.71 -9.40
N GLY A 187 3.14 -23.90 -8.13
CA GLY A 187 4.55 -24.05 -7.74
C GLY A 187 5.24 -25.15 -8.55
N PRO A 188 6.57 -25.08 -8.72
CA PRO A 188 7.33 -26.16 -9.34
C PRO A 188 7.18 -27.49 -8.59
#